data_AF-A0A9N9MSU1-F1
#
_entry.id   AF-A0A9N9MSU1-F1
#
_cell.length_a   1.000
_cell.length_b   1.000
_cell.length_c   1.000
_cell.angle_alpha   90.00
_cell.angle_beta   90.00
_cell.angle_gamma   90.00
#
_symmetry.space_group_name_H-M   'P 1'
#
loop_
_entity.id
_entity.type
_entity.pdbx_description
1 polymer ?
#
loop_
_entity_poly.entity_id
_entity_poly.type
_entity_poly.pdbx_seq_one_letter_code
_entity_poly.pdbx_strand_id
1 'polypeptide(L)'
;MQIEDEDFLEFDYIFGMDDKNISNLKGQQPPESRAKILLLGDFDPEGDKIIRDPYYDSGSEGFEKCYQQCVRSCNGFLDQLEQGKI
;
A
#
# COMPACT_ATOMS: atom_id res chain seq x y z
N MET A 1 4.13 12.83 8.87
CA MET A 1 4.61 11.60 9.51
C MET A 1 5.53 10.91 8.53
N GLN A 2 6.67 10.45 9.00
CA GLN A 2 7.63 9.66 8.26
C GLN A 2 7.61 8.25 8.87
N ILE A 3 7.93 7.23 8.09
CA ILE A 3 8.09 5.87 8.59
C ILE A 3 9.37 5.78 9.44
N GLU A 4 9.32 5.04 10.54
CA GLU A 4 10.44 4.81 11.45
C GLU A 4 10.85 3.33 11.46
N ASP A 5 12.06 3.02 11.93
CA ASP A 5 12.59 1.65 11.94
C ASP A 5 11.72 0.72 12.80
N GLU A 6 11.12 1.26 13.87
CA GLU A 6 10.20 0.56 14.76
C GLU A 6 8.94 0.06 14.04
N ASP A 7 8.45 0.78 13.02
CA ASP A 7 7.27 0.37 12.24
C ASP A 7 7.52 -0.99 11.55
N PHE A 8 8.74 -1.20 11.05
CA PHE A 8 9.16 -2.44 10.38
C PHE A 8 9.27 -3.65 11.32
N LEU A 9 9.28 -3.39 12.63
CA LEU A 9 9.30 -4.40 13.69
C LEU A 9 7.91 -4.59 14.33
N GLU A 10 7.06 -3.57 14.30
CA GLU A 10 5.72 -3.60 14.88
C GLU A 10 4.68 -4.23 13.93
N PHE A 11 4.73 -3.90 12.64
CA PHE A 11 3.73 -4.34 11.67
C PHE A 11 4.14 -5.59 10.90
N ASP A 12 3.16 -6.47 10.64
CA ASP A 12 3.38 -7.64 9.78
C ASP A 12 3.31 -7.29 8.28
N TYR A 13 2.59 -6.22 7.93
CA TYR A 13 2.39 -5.75 6.56
C TYR A 13 2.52 -4.22 6.50
N ILE A 14 3.31 -3.74 5.54
CA ILE A 14 3.45 -2.32 5.24
C ILE A 14 3.16 -2.14 3.76
N PHE A 15 2.20 -1.26 3.45
CA PHE A 15 1.75 -1.03 2.08
C PHE A 15 2.33 0.25 1.49
N GLY A 16 2.94 0.14 0.31
CA GLY A 16 3.23 1.27 -0.57
C GLY A 16 2.08 1.52 -1.55
N MET A 17 1.90 2.78 -1.94
CA MET A 17 0.87 3.19 -2.90
C MET A 17 1.34 3.12 -4.37
N ASP A 18 2.65 3.27 -4.58
CA ASP A 18 3.31 3.25 -5.89
C ASP A 18 4.71 2.62 -5.81
N ASP A 19 5.37 2.46 -6.96
CA ASP A 19 6.70 1.86 -7.05
C ASP A 19 7.79 2.67 -6.30
N LYS A 20 7.60 3.99 -6.19
CA LYS A 20 8.53 4.87 -5.48
C LYS A 20 8.44 4.64 -3.98
N ASN A 21 7.23 4.48 -3.46
CA ASN A 21 6.96 4.12 -2.06
C ASN A 21 7.63 2.78 -1.76
N ILE A 22 7.40 1.76 -2.60
CA ILE A 22 8.00 0.44 -2.43
C ILE A 22 9.54 0.51 -2.41
N SER A 23 10.13 1.23 -3.35
CA SER A 23 11.59 1.38 -3.43
C SER A 23 12.14 2.07 -2.18
N ASN A 24 11.48 3.12 -1.70
CA ASN A 24 11.87 3.85 -0.49
C ASN A 24 11.71 3.00 0.77
N LEU A 25 10.62 2.25 0.90
CA LEU A 25 10.37 1.36 2.03
C LEU A 25 11.42 0.24 2.07
N LYS A 26 11.71 -0.41 0.94
CA LYS A 26 12.75 -1.44 0.85
C LYS A 26 14.14 -0.90 1.13
N GLY A 27 14.43 0.35 0.76
CA GLY A 27 15.70 1.00 1.08
C GLY A 27 15.86 1.35 2.56
N GLN A 28 14.76 1.51 3.29
CA GLN A 28 14.74 1.80 4.74
C GLN A 28 14.54 0.55 5.59
N GLN A 29 14.14 -0.59 5.01
CA GLN A 29 13.82 -1.80 5.75
C GLN A 29 15.06 -2.35 6.50
N PRO A 30 15.03 -2.42 7.85
CA PRO A 30 16.12 -3.02 8.60
C PRO A 30 16.17 -4.54 8.39
N PRO A 31 17.35 -5.18 8.47
CA PRO A 31 17.50 -6.63 8.29
C PRO A 31 16.64 -7.47 9.25
N GLU A 32 16.38 -6.95 10.45
CA GLU A 32 15.60 -7.60 11.51
C GLU A 32 14.08 -7.47 11.30
N SER A 33 13.65 -6.77 10.24
CA SER A 33 12.24 -6.52 9.94
C SER A 33 11.46 -7.82 9.73
N ARG A 34 10.29 -7.91 10.34
CA ARG A 34 9.28 -8.94 10.04
C ARG A 34 8.20 -8.47 9.05
N ALA A 35 8.17 -7.18 8.75
CA ALA A 35 7.17 -6.58 7.88
C ALA A 35 7.33 -7.04 6.43
N LYS A 36 6.24 -7.52 5.84
CA LYS A 36 6.13 -7.72 4.39
C LYS A 36 5.78 -6.37 3.74
N ILE A 37 6.65 -5.88 2.86
CA ILE A 37 6.40 -4.67 2.07
C ILE A 37 5.67 -5.06 0.77
N LEU A 38 4.43 -4.59 0.62
CA LEU A 38 3.54 -4.94 -0.48
C LEU A 38 2.98 -3.68 -1.15
N LEU A 39 2.63 -3.77 -2.44
CA LEU A 39 1.92 -2.70 -3.14
C LEU A 39 0.42 -2.86 -2.89
N LEU A 40 -0.26 -1.82 -2.41
CA LEU A 40 -1.69 -1.94 -2.10
C LEU A 40 -2.51 -2.30 -3.34
N GLY A 41 -2.23 -1.66 -4.49
CA GLY A 41 -2.96 -1.93 -5.72
C GLY A 41 -2.72 -3.32 -6.34
N ASP A 42 -1.78 -4.14 -5.82
CA ASP A 42 -1.72 -5.56 -6.23
C ASP A 42 -2.97 -6.34 -5.84
N PHE A 43 -3.76 -5.81 -4.91
CA PHE A 43 -5.01 -6.39 -4.43
C PHE A 43 -6.26 -5.81 -5.10
N ASP A 44 -6.11 -4.86 -6.05
CA ASP A 44 -7.24 -4.32 -6.78
C ASP A 44 -7.78 -5.37 -7.79
N PRO A 45 -9.03 -5.85 -7.67
CA PRO A 45 -9.64 -6.77 -8.64
C PRO A 45 -9.72 -6.20 -10.06
N GLU A 46 -9.66 -4.87 -10.22
CA GLU A 46 -9.63 -4.21 -11.54
C GLU A 46 -8.22 -4.21 -12.16
N GLY A 47 -7.18 -4.59 -11.39
CA GLY A 47 -5.80 -4.66 -11.87
C GLY A 47 -5.08 -3.30 -11.96
N ASP A 48 -5.67 -2.22 -11.46
CA ASP A 48 -5.01 -0.91 -11.35
C ASP A 48 -4.06 -0.92 -10.15
N LYS A 49 -2.77 -1.13 -10.41
CA LYS A 49 -1.76 -1.35 -9.36
C LYS A 49 -1.26 -0.07 -8.69
N ILE A 50 -1.22 1.03 -9.44
CA ILE A 50 -0.59 2.27 -8.97
C ILE A 50 -1.67 3.20 -8.46
N ILE A 51 -1.65 3.44 -7.14
CA ILE A 51 -2.51 4.42 -6.50
C ILE A 51 -1.80 5.76 -6.56
N ARG A 52 -2.16 6.56 -7.58
CA ARG A 52 -1.55 7.87 -7.81
C ARG A 52 -1.94 8.86 -6.71
N ASP A 53 -0.96 9.64 -6.24
CA ASP A 53 -1.18 10.77 -5.34
C ASP A 53 -1.96 11.91 -6.05
N PRO A 54 -3.18 12.27 -5.56
CA PRO A 54 -4.00 13.32 -6.14
C PRO A 54 -3.67 14.72 -5.62
N TYR A 55 -2.63 14.91 -4.80
CA TYR A 55 -2.33 16.18 -4.11
C TYR A 55 -2.27 17.42 -5.02
N TYR A 56 -1.82 17.26 -6.26
CA TYR A 56 -1.71 18.35 -7.23
C TYR A 56 -2.88 18.43 -8.22
N ASP A 57 -3.92 17.61 -8.04
CA ASP A 57 -5.10 17.65 -8.90
C ASP A 57 -5.97 18.87 -8.57
N SER A 58 -6.64 19.38 -9.61
CA SER A 58 -7.68 20.39 -9.44
C SER A 58 -9.01 19.69 -9.20
N GLY A 59 -9.75 20.11 -8.16
CA GLY A 59 -11.01 19.47 -7.79
C GLY A 59 -10.83 18.16 -7.01
N SER A 60 -11.93 17.44 -6.80
CA SER A 60 -11.97 16.25 -5.92
C SER A 60 -11.93 14.92 -6.65
N GLU A 61 -11.95 14.93 -7.99
CA GLU A 61 -12.08 13.71 -8.81
C GLU A 61 -10.89 12.76 -8.63
N GLY A 62 -9.67 13.30 -8.52
CA GLY A 62 -8.48 12.51 -8.24
C GLY A 62 -8.52 11.83 -6.86
N PHE A 63 -9.00 12.54 -5.85
CA PHE A 63 -9.19 12.00 -4.50
C PHE A 63 -10.26 10.91 -4.47
N GLU A 64 -11.38 11.10 -5.18
CA GLU A 64 -12.43 10.09 -5.30
C GLU A 64 -11.90 8.82 -5.99
N LYS A 65 -11.12 8.97 -7.07
CA LYS A 65 -10.49 7.82 -7.73
C LYS A 65 -9.54 7.06 -6.79
N CYS A 66 -8.65 7.79 -6.10
CA CYS A 66 -7.71 7.23 -5.12
C CYS A 66 -8.46 6.49 -4.01
N TYR A 67 -9.52 7.09 -3.47
CA TYR A 67 -10.37 6.48 -2.44
C TYR A 67 -11.00 5.17 -2.93
N GLN A 68 -11.63 5.16 -4.10
CA GLN A 68 -12.26 3.96 -4.66
C GLN A 68 -11.24 2.83 -4.87
N GLN A 69 -10.06 3.16 -5.38
CA GLN A 69 -8.97 2.20 -5.60
C GLN A 69 -8.47 1.61 -4.27
N CYS A 70 -8.25 2.45 -3.26
CA CYS A 70 -7.90 2.01 -1.90
C CYS A 70 -8.95 1.07 -1.31
N VAL A 71 -10.24 1.41 -1.42
CA VAL A 71 -11.34 0.57 -0.90
C VAL A 71 -11.37 -0.79 -1.57
N ARG A 72 -11.30 -0.85 -2.90
CA ARG A 72 -11.26 -2.13 -3.64
C ARG A 72 -10.05 -2.98 -3.25
N SER A 73 -8.89 -2.35 -3.17
CA SER A 73 -7.63 -3.01 -2.82
C SER A 73 -7.63 -3.55 -1.40
N CYS A 74 -8.11 -2.77 -0.43
CA CYS A 74 -8.24 -3.21 0.96
C CYS A 74 -9.18 -4.41 1.08
N ASN A 75 -10.34 -4.38 0.40
CA ASN A 75 -11.26 -5.52 0.40
C ASN A 75 -10.60 -6.76 -0.24
N GLY A 76 -9.94 -6.60 -1.39
CA GLY A 76 -9.22 -7.70 -2.05
C GLY A 76 -8.10 -8.29 -1.20
N PHE A 77 -7.39 -7.47 -0.42
CA PHE A 77 -6.38 -7.93 0.53
C PHE A 77 -7.01 -8.73 1.68
N LEU A 78 -8.05 -8.19 2.32
CA LEU A 78 -8.75 -8.85 3.42
C LEU A 78 -9.33 -10.20 2.98
N ASP A 79 -9.95 -10.27 1.80
CA ASP A 79 -10.47 -11.52 1.24
C ASP A 79 -9.36 -12.57 1.08
N GLN A 80 -8.18 -12.17 0.59
CA GLN A 80 -7.04 -13.08 0.43
C GLN A 80 -6.44 -13.49 1.79
N LEU A 81 -6.40 -12.58 2.76
CA LEU A 81 -5.90 -12.83 4.10
C LEU A 81 -6.79 -13.85 4.84
N GLU A 82 -8.11 -13.68 4.79
CA GLU A 82 -9.08 -14.63 5.37
C GLU A 82 -9.00 -16.03 4.74
N GLN A 83 -8.62 -16.09 3.46
CA GLN A 83 -8.41 -17.35 2.73
C GLN A 83 -7.01 -17.96 2.94
N GLY A 84 -6.13 -17.31 3.71
CA GLY A 84 -4.76 -17.78 3.96
C GLY A 84 -3.85 -17.76 2.72
N LYS A 85 -4.10 -16.85 1.77
CA LYS A 85 -3.35 -16.74 0.50
C LYS A 85 -2.19 -15.73 0.55
N ILE A 86 -1.96 -15.11 1.71
CA ILE A 86 -0.96 -14.05 1.96
C ILE A 86 0.14 -14.54 2.91
#